data_AF-A0A8S9YEV1-F1
#
_entry.id   AF-A0A8S9YEV1-F1
#
_cell.length_a   1.000
_cell.length_b   1.000
_cell.length_c   1.000
_cell.angle_alpha   90.00
_cell.angle_beta   90.00
_cell.angle_gamma   90.00
#
_symmetry.space_group_name_H-M   'P 1'
#
loop_
_entity.id
_entity.type
_entity.pdbx_description
1 polymer ?
#
loop_
_entity_poly.entity_id
_entity_poly.type
_entity_poly.pdbx_seq_one_letter_code
_entity_poly.pdbx_strand_id
1 'polypeptide(L)'
;MAFNSLLPASSFNGLESSDDIAVNLDRLSKSDLEKLLKDIDEIKRLAKNSAEVKNSIALKETSMQENRRLAEANLALEPQFLAKRQDLAETYDRLAEAKSEYQRLKAQIDASGTNYSPTTILAVLQAAHAQLEEKSEKLADDFISKTVGVDEFLREFLPLRKLCNERRLKAEKLAEKLSRGQPVASSRPTLPPPTYRDLGRMSIPADNSKPLYPGFARDHFSLRNPDYGFKS
;
A
#
# COMPACT_ATOMS: atom_id res chain seq x y z
N MET A 1 -11.40 12.34 15.59
CA MET A 1 -11.09 13.16 16.79
C MET A 1 -12.41 13.42 17.49
N ALA A 2 -12.66 12.75 18.62
CA ALA A 2 -13.87 12.99 19.40
C ALA A 2 -13.73 14.35 20.10
N PHE A 3 -14.63 15.28 19.81
CA PHE A 3 -14.93 16.41 20.70
C PHE A 3 -15.57 15.84 21.97
N ASN A 4 -14.76 15.19 22.80
CA ASN A 4 -15.18 14.82 24.15
C ASN A 4 -14.90 16.03 25.03
N SER A 5 -15.62 17.11 24.77
CA SER A 5 -15.82 18.15 25.75
C SER A 5 -16.62 17.50 26.88
N LEU A 6 -15.92 16.90 27.84
CA LEU A 6 -16.38 16.80 29.22
C LEU A 6 -16.42 18.23 29.79
N LEU A 7 -17.22 19.10 29.15
CA LEU A 7 -17.91 20.10 29.93
C LEU A 7 -18.82 19.24 30.80
N PRO A 8 -18.71 19.31 32.15
CA PRO A 8 -19.83 18.85 32.95
C PRO A 8 -21.03 19.57 32.34
N ALA A 9 -22.05 18.81 31.93
CA ALA A 9 -23.35 19.38 31.69
C ALA A 9 -23.72 20.02 33.03
N SER A 10 -23.37 21.29 33.18
CA SER A 10 -23.92 22.13 34.22
C SER A 10 -25.38 22.19 33.83
N SER A 11 -26.15 21.29 34.42
CA SER A 11 -27.53 21.56 34.77
C SER A 11 -27.51 22.98 35.29
N PHE A 12 -27.91 23.93 34.45
CA PHE A 12 -28.20 25.28 34.88
C PHE A 12 -29.46 25.14 35.74
N ASN A 13 -29.27 24.66 36.96
CA ASN A 13 -30.26 24.70 38.02
C ASN A 13 -30.25 26.16 38.48
N GLY A 14 -30.94 27.01 37.72
CA GLY A 14 -31.03 28.45 37.94
C GLY A 14 -31.84 28.84 39.17
N LEU A 15 -31.64 28.18 40.32
CA LEU A 15 -32.47 28.36 41.51
C LEU A 15 -31.72 28.34 42.87
N GLU A 16 -30.40 28.15 42.92
CA GLU A 16 -29.67 28.11 44.22
C GLU A 16 -28.74 29.30 44.50
N SER A 17 -28.55 30.27 43.60
CA SER A 17 -27.56 31.35 43.79
C SER A 17 -28.07 32.78 43.53
N SER A 18 -29.38 32.94 43.29
CA SER A 18 -30.03 34.27 43.26
C SER A 18 -29.89 35.03 44.59
N ASP A 19 -29.54 34.33 45.67
CA ASP A 19 -29.51 34.86 47.02
C ASP A 19 -28.32 35.78 47.27
N ASP A 20 -27.16 35.60 46.63
CA ASP A 20 -25.98 36.41 46.95
C ASP A 20 -26.17 37.90 46.61
N ILE A 21 -26.75 38.19 45.45
CA ILE A 21 -27.03 39.58 45.04
C ILE A 21 -28.17 40.13 45.91
N ALA A 22 -29.23 39.34 46.13
CA ALA A 22 -30.36 39.75 46.96
C ALA A 22 -29.95 40.05 48.41
N VAL A 23 -29.11 39.20 49.02
CA VAL A 23 -28.55 39.37 50.38
C VAL A 23 -27.65 40.60 50.46
N ASN A 24 -26.86 40.89 49.42
CA ASN A 24 -26.06 42.11 49.39
C ASN A 24 -26.93 43.37 49.25
N LEU A 25 -28.02 43.31 48.45
CA LEU A 25 -28.97 44.41 48.29
C LEU A 25 -29.80 44.67 49.56
N ASP A 26 -30.17 43.63 50.30
CA ASP A 26 -30.95 43.73 51.55
C ASP A 26 -30.16 44.39 52.69
N ARG A 27 -28.83 44.35 52.63
CA ARG A 27 -27.93 44.97 53.63
C ARG A 27 -27.69 46.48 53.40
N LEU A 28 -28.11 47.02 52.26
CA LEU A 28 -27.87 48.42 51.90
C LEU A 28 -29.00 49.32 52.42
N SER A 29 -28.65 50.53 52.87
CA SER A 29 -29.66 51.52 53.30
C SER A 29 -30.40 52.10 52.09
N LYS A 30 -31.59 52.68 52.31
CA LYS A 30 -32.37 53.34 51.24
C LYS A 30 -31.55 54.41 50.48
N SER A 31 -30.74 55.19 51.19
CA SER A 31 -29.89 56.22 50.57
C SER A 31 -28.78 55.60 49.70
N ASP A 32 -28.25 54.44 50.09
CA ASP A 32 -27.20 53.75 49.33
C ASP A 32 -27.78 53.02 48.12
N LEU A 33 -28.98 52.47 48.22
CA LEU A 33 -29.70 51.88 47.09
C LEU A 33 -30.10 52.93 46.04
N GLU A 34 -30.50 54.14 46.47
CA GLU A 34 -30.77 55.27 45.56
C GLU A 34 -29.51 55.78 44.84
N LYS A 35 -28.34 55.71 45.49
CA LYS A 35 -27.05 56.01 44.86
C LYS A 35 -26.66 54.91 43.88
N LEU A 36 -26.83 53.64 44.26
CA LEU A 36 -26.55 52.48 43.42
C LEU A 36 -27.42 52.50 42.15
N LEU A 37 -28.70 52.85 42.26
CA LEU A 37 -29.60 52.98 41.11
C LEU A 37 -29.15 54.05 40.11
N LYS A 38 -28.45 55.09 40.57
CA LYS A 38 -27.93 56.19 39.74
C LYS A 38 -26.54 55.88 39.16
N ASP A 39 -25.86 54.85 39.65
CA ASP A 39 -24.53 54.44 39.21
C ASP A 39 -24.55 53.04 38.59
N ILE A 40 -24.67 53.03 37.26
CA ILE A 40 -24.72 51.82 36.44
C ILE A 40 -23.41 51.01 36.57
N ASP A 41 -22.27 51.66 36.78
CA ASP A 41 -20.99 50.96 36.86
C ASP A 41 -20.81 50.27 38.21
N GLU A 42 -21.41 50.81 39.28
CA GLU A 42 -21.50 50.12 40.57
C GLU A 42 -22.46 48.91 40.49
N ILE A 43 -23.58 49.02 39.77
CA ILE A 43 -24.48 47.87 39.50
C ILE A 43 -23.74 46.78 38.71
N LYS A 44 -22.97 47.14 37.66
CA LYS A 44 -22.16 46.18 36.90
C LYS A 44 -21.08 45.54 37.77
N ARG A 45 -20.49 46.28 38.72
CA ARG A 45 -19.50 45.76 39.65
C ARG A 45 -20.11 44.75 40.61
N LEU A 46 -21.29 45.03 41.15
CA LEU A 46 -22.05 44.10 41.98
C LEU A 46 -22.39 42.82 41.21
N ALA A 47 -22.87 42.95 39.97
CA ALA A 47 -23.18 41.82 39.11
C ALA A 47 -21.94 40.98 38.76
N LYS A 48 -20.80 41.61 38.45
CA LYS A 48 -19.52 40.90 38.23
C LYS A 48 -18.99 40.19 39.48
N ASN A 49 -19.37 40.70 40.66
CA ASN A 49 -18.96 40.14 41.93
C ASN A 49 -19.84 38.98 42.39
N SER A 50 -20.95 38.69 41.71
CA SER A 50 -21.81 37.54 42.01
C SER A 50 -21.07 36.22 41.80
N ALA A 51 -21.44 35.21 42.59
CA ALA A 51 -20.86 33.87 42.47
C ALA A 51 -21.09 33.27 41.08
N GLU A 52 -22.26 33.48 40.50
CA GLU A 52 -22.61 32.97 39.16
C GLU A 52 -21.72 33.56 38.06
N VAL A 53 -21.52 34.88 38.03
CA VAL A 53 -20.69 35.53 37.01
C VAL A 53 -19.22 35.16 37.21
N LYS A 54 -18.73 35.09 38.46
CA LYS A 54 -17.38 34.61 38.78
C LYS A 54 -17.16 33.16 38.33
N ASN A 55 -18.11 32.27 38.62
CA ASN A 55 -18.06 30.87 38.21
C ASN A 55 -18.08 30.74 36.68
N SER A 56 -18.93 31.50 35.99
CA SER A 56 -18.97 31.52 34.52
C SER A 56 -17.65 32.01 33.92
N ILE A 57 -17.05 33.07 34.47
CA ILE A 57 -15.74 33.57 34.05
C ILE A 57 -14.65 32.52 34.31
N ALA A 58 -14.66 31.88 35.48
CA ALA A 58 -13.69 30.84 35.82
C ALA A 58 -13.80 29.62 34.89
N LEU A 59 -15.02 29.16 34.58
CA LEU A 59 -15.27 28.07 33.63
C LEU A 59 -14.83 28.44 32.21
N LYS A 60 -15.07 29.69 31.79
CA LYS A 60 -14.58 30.19 30.50
C LYS A 60 -13.05 30.16 30.46
N GLU A 61 -12.39 30.66 31.50
CA GLU A 61 -10.93 30.71 31.56
C GLU A 61 -10.31 29.31 31.55
N THR A 62 -10.83 28.38 32.35
CA THR A 62 -10.35 26.98 32.34
C THR A 62 -10.57 26.31 30.99
N SER A 63 -11.72 26.56 30.34
CA SER A 63 -11.99 26.05 29.00
C SER A 63 -11.05 26.66 27.94
N MET A 64 -10.76 27.95 28.02
CA MET A 64 -9.80 28.62 27.14
C MET A 64 -8.39 28.07 27.32
N GLN A 65 -7.96 27.85 28.56
CA GLN A 65 -6.66 27.25 28.87
C GLN A 65 -6.57 25.82 28.32
N GLU A 66 -7.61 25.00 28.50
CA GLU A 66 -7.60 23.64 27.97
C GLU A 66 -7.63 23.60 26.45
N ASN A 67 -8.44 24.46 25.82
CA ASN A 67 -8.45 24.58 24.36
C ASN A 67 -7.08 24.98 23.82
N ARG A 68 -6.41 25.95 24.47
CA ARG A 68 -5.05 26.37 24.12
C ARG A 68 -4.05 25.22 24.26
N ARG A 69 -4.09 24.49 25.38
CA ARG A 69 -3.22 23.34 25.62
C ARG A 69 -3.40 22.27 24.54
N LEU A 70 -4.64 21.98 24.15
CA LEU A 70 -4.95 21.03 23.09
C LEU A 70 -4.49 21.52 21.71
N ALA A 71 -4.67 22.81 21.41
CA ALA A 71 -4.20 23.41 20.17
C ALA A 71 -2.67 23.36 20.06
N GLU A 72 -1.96 23.68 21.14
CA GLU A 72 -0.49 23.59 21.22
C GLU A 72 -0.01 22.14 21.06
N ALA A 73 -0.68 21.17 21.69
CA ALA A 73 -0.38 19.75 21.52
C ALA A 73 -0.63 19.27 20.08
N ASN A 74 -1.72 19.70 19.44
CA ASN A 74 -2.01 19.37 18.05
C ASN A 74 -0.95 19.95 17.10
N LEU A 75 -0.54 21.21 17.33
CA LEU A 75 0.52 21.87 16.55
C LEU A 75 1.86 21.15 16.70
N ALA A 76 2.17 20.65 17.90
CA ALA A 76 3.39 19.87 18.15
C ALA A 76 3.40 18.50 17.43
N LEU A 77 2.23 17.92 17.15
CA LEU A 77 2.09 16.65 16.45
C LEU A 77 2.19 16.78 14.92
N GLU A 78 1.85 17.94 14.37
CA GLU A 78 1.89 18.23 12.94
C GLU A 78 3.23 17.85 12.27
N PRO A 79 4.42 18.28 12.76
CA PRO A 79 5.68 17.92 12.12
C PRO A 79 5.94 16.41 12.09
N GLN A 80 5.57 15.69 13.15
CA GLN A 80 5.72 14.23 13.19
C GLN A 80 4.77 13.54 12.20
N PHE A 81 3.55 14.05 12.07
CA PHE A 81 2.59 13.53 11.10
C PHE A 81 3.07 13.75 9.66
N LEU A 82 3.55 14.96 9.35
CA LEU A 82 4.09 15.29 8.04
C LEU A 82 5.31 14.44 7.69
N ALA A 83 6.23 14.25 8.64
CA ALA A 83 7.40 13.39 8.46
C ALA A 83 7.00 11.94 8.16
N LYS A 84 6.07 11.36 8.93
CA LYS A 84 5.58 9.99 8.67
C LYS A 84 4.85 9.87 7.34
N ARG A 85 4.07 10.89 6.94
CA ARG A 85 3.39 10.91 5.64
C ARG A 85 4.40 10.93 4.50
N GLN A 86 5.47 11.71 4.64
CA GLN A 86 6.54 11.77 3.64
C GLN A 86 7.30 10.44 3.56
N ASP A 87 7.70 9.86 4.69
CA ASP A 87 8.37 8.55 4.71
C ASP A 87 7.51 7.44 4.07
N LEU A 88 6.19 7.47 4.34
CA LEU A 88 5.25 6.58 3.68
C LEU A 88 5.24 6.78 2.16
N ALA A 89 5.19 8.02 1.67
CA ALA A 89 5.23 8.30 0.23
C ALA A 89 6.53 7.79 -0.40
N GLU A 90 7.68 8.11 0.20
CA GLU A 90 8.99 7.68 -0.30
C GLU A 90 9.13 6.14 -0.33
N THR A 91 8.63 5.45 0.69
CA THR A 91 8.65 3.98 0.73
C THR A 91 7.74 3.35 -0.31
N TYR A 92 6.58 3.95 -0.59
CA TYR A 92 5.71 3.53 -1.70
C TYR A 92 6.37 3.74 -3.06
N ASP A 93 7.04 4.86 -3.27
CA ASP A 93 7.75 5.14 -4.53
C ASP A 93 8.88 4.14 -4.75
N ARG A 94 9.71 3.88 -3.73
CA ARG A 94 10.76 2.85 -3.78
C ARG A 94 10.20 1.45 -4.07
N LEU A 95 9.05 1.11 -3.48
CA LEU A 95 8.37 -0.16 -3.74
C LEU A 95 7.90 -0.23 -5.20
N ALA A 96 7.34 0.85 -5.75
CA ALA A 96 6.88 0.91 -7.13
C ALA A 96 8.04 0.73 -8.11
N GLU A 97 9.16 1.41 -7.87
CA GLU A 97 10.40 1.25 -8.64
C GLU A 97 10.93 -0.18 -8.59
N ALA A 98 11.08 -0.75 -7.39
CA ALA A 98 11.56 -2.11 -7.20
C ALA A 98 10.65 -3.15 -7.87
N LYS A 99 9.32 -2.94 -7.82
CA LYS A 99 8.34 -3.79 -8.49
C LYS A 99 8.46 -3.69 -10.01
N SER A 100 8.66 -2.49 -10.54
CA SER A 100 8.89 -2.25 -11.97
C SER A 100 10.13 -2.99 -12.46
N GLU A 101 11.26 -2.83 -11.74
CA GLU A 101 12.51 -3.52 -12.06
C GLU A 101 12.36 -5.05 -11.97
N TYR A 102 11.68 -5.56 -10.95
CA TYR A 102 11.37 -6.97 -10.83
C TYR A 102 10.58 -7.49 -12.04
N GLN A 103 9.52 -6.76 -12.44
CA GLN A 103 8.70 -7.14 -13.59
C GLN A 103 9.51 -7.14 -14.88
N ARG A 104 10.36 -6.13 -15.08
CA ARG A 104 11.28 -6.04 -16.23
C ARG A 104 12.23 -7.24 -16.28
N LEU A 105 12.89 -7.56 -15.16
CA LEU A 105 13.83 -8.68 -15.07
C LEU A 105 13.12 -10.03 -15.23
N LYS A 106 11.94 -10.18 -14.63
CA LYS A 106 11.09 -11.36 -14.81
C LYS A 106 10.71 -11.56 -16.28
N ALA A 107 10.27 -10.51 -16.97
CA ALA A 107 9.95 -10.58 -18.39
C ALA A 107 11.16 -11.00 -19.24
N GLN A 108 12.36 -10.49 -18.93
CA GLN A 108 13.60 -10.89 -19.60
C GLN A 108 13.95 -12.37 -19.37
N ILE A 109 13.78 -12.85 -18.13
CA ILE A 109 14.00 -14.25 -17.77
C ILE A 109 12.96 -15.13 -18.45
N ASP A 110 11.68 -14.75 -18.44
CA ASP A 110 10.60 -15.53 -19.05
C ASP A 110 10.80 -15.61 -20.57
N ALA A 111 11.15 -14.50 -21.24
CA ALA A 111 11.46 -14.48 -22.67
C ALA A 111 12.69 -15.33 -23.05
N SER A 112 13.70 -15.40 -22.17
CA SER A 112 14.84 -16.30 -22.38
C SER A 112 14.42 -17.76 -22.10
N GLY A 113 13.66 -17.98 -21.03
CA GLY A 113 13.17 -19.29 -20.60
C GLY A 113 12.25 -19.96 -21.62
N THR A 114 11.46 -19.21 -22.39
CA THR A 114 10.65 -19.79 -23.48
C THR A 114 11.49 -20.34 -24.61
N ASN A 115 12.57 -19.65 -24.99
CA ASN A 115 13.50 -20.07 -26.04
C ASN A 115 14.37 -21.26 -25.61
N TYR A 116 14.78 -21.29 -24.33
CA TYR A 116 15.62 -22.35 -23.77
C TYR A 116 14.83 -23.42 -23.02
N SER A 117 13.50 -23.44 -23.16
CA SER A 117 12.68 -24.49 -22.58
C SER A 117 13.06 -25.84 -23.20
N PRO A 118 13.27 -26.91 -22.40
CA PRO A 118 13.59 -28.23 -22.92
C PRO A 118 12.60 -28.74 -23.99
N THR A 119 11.32 -28.40 -23.86
CA THR A 119 10.28 -28.72 -24.85
C THR A 119 10.49 -27.98 -26.16
N THR A 120 10.81 -26.67 -26.09
CA THR A 120 11.13 -25.86 -27.28
C THR A 120 12.37 -26.39 -27.98
N ILE A 121 13.43 -26.71 -27.22
CA ILE A 121 14.68 -27.28 -27.76
C ILE A 121 14.41 -28.62 -28.43
N LEU A 122 13.58 -29.49 -27.84
CA LEU A 122 13.19 -30.76 -28.43
C LEU A 122 12.49 -30.56 -29.77
N ALA A 123 11.51 -29.66 -29.83
CA ALA A 123 10.77 -29.36 -31.07
C ALA A 123 11.70 -28.83 -32.17
N VAL A 124 12.60 -27.90 -31.85
CA VAL A 124 13.62 -27.38 -32.79
C VAL A 124 14.53 -28.51 -33.28
N LEU A 125 14.96 -29.40 -32.39
CA LEU A 125 15.84 -30.51 -32.75
C LEU A 125 15.15 -31.52 -33.66
N GLN A 126 13.86 -31.80 -33.44
CA GLN A 126 13.03 -32.65 -34.30
C GLN A 126 12.83 -32.04 -35.69
N ALA A 127 12.49 -30.74 -35.76
CA ALA A 127 12.37 -30.04 -37.03
C ALA A 127 13.70 -30.03 -37.82
N ALA A 128 14.82 -29.77 -37.12
CA ALA A 128 16.14 -29.78 -37.72
C ALA A 128 16.63 -31.19 -38.10
N HIS A 129 16.08 -32.25 -37.50
CA HIS A 129 16.29 -33.63 -37.91
C HIS A 129 15.50 -33.94 -39.19
N ALA A 130 14.20 -33.63 -39.22
CA ALA A 130 13.35 -33.84 -40.39
C ALA A 130 13.90 -33.14 -41.64
N GLN A 131 14.39 -31.90 -41.50
CA GLN A 131 15.04 -31.19 -42.60
C GLN A 131 16.32 -31.87 -43.13
N LEU A 132 17.10 -32.53 -42.27
CA LEU A 132 18.28 -33.27 -42.70
C LEU A 132 17.91 -34.61 -43.33
N GLU A 133 16.85 -35.25 -42.83
CA GLU A 133 16.32 -36.48 -43.39
C GLU A 133 15.84 -36.25 -44.83
N GLU A 134 14.99 -35.24 -45.04
CA GLU A 134 14.54 -34.81 -46.37
C GLU A 134 15.70 -34.49 -47.32
N LYS A 135 16.71 -33.72 -46.85
CA LYS A 135 17.91 -33.44 -47.64
C LYS A 135 18.68 -34.70 -48.01
N SER A 136 18.75 -35.67 -47.10
CA SER A 136 19.46 -36.93 -47.34
C SER A 136 18.70 -37.86 -48.28
N GLU A 137 17.37 -37.85 -48.23
CA GLU A 137 16.51 -38.58 -49.17
C GLU A 137 16.61 -37.98 -50.56
N LYS A 138 16.52 -36.65 -50.67
CA LYS A 138 16.71 -35.95 -51.96
C LYS A 138 18.07 -36.26 -52.58
N LEU A 139 19.14 -36.23 -51.81
CA LEU A 139 20.48 -36.56 -52.31
C LEU A 139 20.58 -38.03 -52.75
N ALA A 140 19.86 -38.95 -52.09
CA ALA A 140 19.78 -40.34 -52.51
C ALA A 140 18.99 -40.51 -53.82
N ASP A 141 17.89 -39.79 -53.99
CA ASP A 141 17.11 -39.77 -55.23
C ASP A 141 17.91 -39.19 -56.40
N ASP A 142 18.66 -38.10 -56.15
CA ASP A 142 19.56 -37.49 -57.14
C ASP A 142 20.67 -38.47 -57.57
N PHE A 143 21.17 -39.30 -56.66
CA PHE A 143 22.13 -40.36 -56.97
C PHE A 143 21.50 -41.51 -57.78
N ILE A 144 20.30 -41.98 -57.41
CA ILE A 144 19.57 -43.04 -58.13
C ILE A 144 19.22 -42.59 -59.56
N SER A 145 18.85 -41.33 -59.73
CA SER A 145 18.58 -40.71 -61.03
C SER A 145 19.84 -40.42 -61.85
N LYS A 146 21.03 -40.72 -61.32
CA LYS A 146 22.36 -40.47 -61.92
C LYS A 146 22.65 -38.98 -62.15
N THR A 147 21.98 -38.10 -61.42
CA THR A 147 22.22 -36.65 -61.43
C THR A 147 23.53 -36.30 -60.69
N VAL A 148 23.92 -37.12 -59.71
CA VAL A 148 25.15 -36.97 -58.91
C VAL A 148 26.06 -38.19 -59.08
N GLY A 149 27.37 -37.97 -59.16
CA GLY A 149 28.37 -39.04 -59.25
C GLY A 149 28.61 -39.74 -57.90
N VAL A 150 29.19 -40.95 -57.92
CA VAL A 150 29.46 -41.76 -56.71
C VAL A 150 30.34 -41.01 -55.70
N ASP A 151 31.45 -40.42 -56.15
CA ASP A 151 32.38 -39.72 -55.26
C ASP A 151 31.76 -38.50 -54.59
N GLU A 152 30.92 -37.76 -55.33
CA GLU A 152 30.20 -36.59 -54.81
C GLU A 152 29.09 -37.01 -53.83
N PHE A 153 28.33 -38.05 -54.17
CA PHE A 153 27.32 -38.62 -53.27
C PHE A 153 27.95 -39.04 -51.93
N LEU A 154 29.05 -39.81 -51.95
CA LEU A 154 29.70 -40.27 -50.71
C LEU A 154 30.24 -39.11 -49.87
N ARG A 155 30.80 -38.09 -50.53
CA ARG A 155 31.34 -36.89 -49.87
C ARG A 155 30.26 -36.12 -49.10
N GLU A 156 29.05 -36.02 -49.64
CA GLU A 156 27.96 -35.23 -49.04
C GLU A 156 27.01 -36.06 -48.16
N PHE A 157 26.68 -37.28 -48.58
CA PHE A 157 25.69 -38.13 -47.92
C PHE A 157 26.18 -38.64 -46.56
N LEU A 158 27.45 -39.06 -46.45
CA LEU A 158 27.98 -39.63 -45.20
C LEU A 158 27.97 -38.61 -44.04
N PRO A 159 28.51 -37.38 -44.20
CA PRO A 159 28.41 -36.36 -43.16
C PRO A 159 26.95 -35.99 -42.85
N LEU A 160 26.10 -35.89 -43.87
CA LEU A 160 24.70 -35.52 -43.72
C LEU A 160 23.92 -36.56 -42.91
N ARG A 161 24.06 -37.85 -43.24
CA ARG A 161 23.44 -38.95 -42.47
C ARG A 161 24.01 -39.07 -41.07
N LYS A 162 25.31 -38.84 -40.88
CA LYS A 162 25.92 -38.80 -39.53
C LYS A 162 25.24 -37.73 -38.67
N LEU A 163 25.11 -36.50 -39.18
CA LEU A 163 24.47 -35.41 -38.46
C LEU A 163 22.98 -35.66 -38.22
N CYS A 164 22.28 -36.22 -39.21
CA CYS A 164 20.87 -36.61 -39.09
C CYS A 164 20.65 -37.61 -37.93
N ASN A 165 21.43 -38.69 -37.92
CA ASN A 165 21.37 -39.72 -36.87
C ASN A 165 21.75 -39.16 -35.48
N GLU A 166 22.74 -38.28 -35.42
CA GLU A 166 23.13 -37.62 -34.18
C GLU A 166 21.99 -36.77 -33.61
N ARG A 167 21.29 -35.99 -34.44
CA ARG A 167 20.14 -35.19 -34.00
C ARG A 167 18.96 -36.07 -33.57
N ARG A 168 18.69 -37.16 -34.29
CA ARG A 168 17.67 -38.15 -33.90
C ARG A 168 17.95 -38.70 -32.50
N LEU A 169 19.17 -39.18 -32.26
CA LEU A 169 19.56 -39.74 -30.97
C LEU A 169 19.48 -38.69 -29.84
N LYS A 170 19.91 -37.46 -30.10
CA LYS A 170 19.80 -36.36 -29.11
C LYS A 170 18.34 -36.03 -28.80
N ALA A 171 17.45 -36.03 -29.79
CA ALA A 171 16.02 -35.79 -29.59
C ALA A 171 15.37 -36.90 -28.77
N GLU A 172 15.66 -38.17 -29.07
CA GLU A 172 15.17 -39.32 -28.30
C GLU A 172 15.64 -39.27 -26.85
N LYS A 173 16.92 -38.97 -26.62
CA LYS A 173 17.47 -38.88 -25.25
C LYS A 173 16.89 -37.70 -24.46
N LEU A 174 16.62 -36.57 -25.12
CA LEU A 174 15.95 -35.45 -24.48
C LEU A 174 14.49 -35.78 -24.16
N ALA A 175 13.77 -36.39 -25.10
CA ALA A 175 12.39 -36.84 -24.89
C ALA A 175 12.28 -37.87 -23.75
N GLU A 176 13.21 -38.82 -23.67
CA GLU A 176 13.31 -39.80 -22.58
C GLU A 176 13.50 -39.12 -21.20
N LYS A 177 14.34 -38.09 -21.13
CA LYS A 177 14.54 -37.33 -19.88
C LYS A 177 13.29 -36.55 -19.47
N LEU A 178 12.59 -35.95 -20.44
CA LEU A 178 11.37 -35.19 -20.21
C LEU A 178 10.20 -36.09 -19.77
N SER A 179 10.04 -37.26 -20.37
CA SER A 179 8.96 -38.20 -20.02
C SER A 179 9.15 -38.86 -18.65
N ARG A 180 10.40 -39.09 -18.23
CA ARG A 180 10.72 -39.64 -16.90
C ARG A 180 10.59 -38.63 -15.76
N GLY A 181 10.26 -37.37 -16.04
CA GLY A 181 10.20 -36.31 -15.04
C GLY A 181 11.54 -36.08 -14.33
N GLN A 182 12.66 -36.56 -14.90
CA GLN A 182 13.96 -36.21 -14.35
C GLN A 182 14.12 -34.70 -14.47
N PRO A 183 14.43 -33.98 -13.39
CA PRO A 183 14.74 -32.57 -13.49
C PRO A 183 15.95 -32.46 -14.42
N VAL A 184 15.72 -31.95 -15.62
CA VAL A 184 16.80 -31.44 -16.47
C VAL A 184 17.38 -30.32 -15.61
N ALA A 185 18.53 -30.57 -14.98
CA ALA A 185 19.07 -29.72 -13.94
C ALA A 185 19.11 -28.27 -14.45
N SER A 186 18.10 -27.50 -14.06
CA SER A 186 18.08 -26.08 -14.35
C SER A 186 19.11 -25.53 -13.38
N SER A 187 20.19 -24.96 -13.89
CA SER A 187 21.18 -24.18 -13.14
C SER A 187 20.59 -22.87 -12.60
N ARG A 188 19.27 -22.84 -12.35
CA ARG A 188 18.58 -21.74 -11.71
C ARG A 188 18.96 -21.77 -10.22
N PRO A 189 19.57 -20.70 -9.70
CA PRO A 189 19.76 -20.56 -8.26
C PRO A 189 18.39 -20.66 -7.59
N THR A 190 18.24 -21.63 -6.69
CA THR A 190 17.09 -21.70 -5.78
C THR A 190 17.14 -20.44 -4.93
N LEU A 191 16.26 -19.49 -5.23
CA LEU A 191 16.11 -18.30 -4.39
C LEU A 191 15.67 -18.78 -3.01
N PRO A 192 16.35 -18.36 -1.93
CA PRO A 192 15.88 -18.64 -0.59
C PRO A 192 14.46 -18.10 -0.43
N PRO A 193 13.58 -18.79 0.32
CA PRO A 193 12.23 -18.30 0.57
C PRO A 193 12.31 -16.86 1.10
N PRO A 194 11.40 -15.96 0.67
CA PRO A 194 11.44 -14.59 1.12
C PRO A 194 11.34 -14.61 2.64
N THR A 195 12.42 -14.19 3.31
CA THR A 195 12.37 -13.82 4.71
C THR A 195 11.56 -12.53 4.74
N TYR A 196 10.24 -12.66 4.71
CA TYR A 196 9.38 -11.62 5.24
C TYR A 196 9.83 -11.46 6.70
N ARG A 197 10.72 -10.49 6.93
CA ARG A 197 10.82 -9.87 8.25
C ARG A 197 9.43 -9.34 8.49
N ASP A 198 8.69 -10.07 9.32
CA ASP A 198 7.52 -9.59 10.02
C ASP A 198 7.97 -8.33 10.77
N LEU A 199 7.95 -7.20 10.06
CA LEU A 199 8.14 -5.89 10.63
C LEU A 199 6.87 -5.62 11.43
N GLY A 200 6.86 -6.21 12.62
CA GLY A 200 5.90 -6.02 13.69
C GLY A 200 4.48 -5.83 13.20
N ARG A 201 3.71 -6.93 13.17
CA ARG A 201 2.33 -6.84 13.63
C ARG A 201 2.35 -6.07 14.95
N MET A 202 2.05 -4.77 14.90
CA MET A 202 1.90 -3.94 16.08
C MET A 202 0.85 -4.65 16.94
N SER A 203 1.27 -5.24 18.05
CA SER A 203 0.37 -5.83 19.03
C SER A 203 -0.46 -4.68 19.58
N ILE A 204 -1.65 -4.50 19.02
CA ILE A 204 -2.68 -3.67 19.62
C ILE A 204 -2.99 -4.34 20.96
N PRO A 205 -2.80 -3.67 22.10
CA PRO A 205 -3.22 -4.21 23.38
C PRO A 205 -4.71 -4.50 23.28
N ALA A 206 -5.11 -5.73 23.58
CA ALA A 206 -6.50 -6.12 23.69
C ALA A 206 -7.06 -5.48 24.96
N ASP A 207 -7.49 -4.22 24.88
CA ASP A 207 -8.41 -3.66 25.85
C ASP A 207 -9.43 -2.74 25.16
N ASN A 208 -10.69 -3.11 25.34
CA ASN A 208 -11.93 -2.41 25.00
C ASN A 208 -12.17 -1.94 23.55
N SER A 209 -12.90 -2.77 22.79
CA SER A 209 -13.41 -2.46 21.47
C SER A 209 -14.58 -1.44 21.49
N LYS A 210 -14.27 -0.16 21.30
CA LYS A 210 -15.11 0.75 20.51
C LYS A 210 -14.25 1.42 19.43
N PRO A 211 -14.47 1.16 18.14
CA PRO A 211 -13.67 1.77 17.08
C PRO A 211 -13.92 3.28 17.03
N LEU A 212 -12.85 4.06 17.06
CA LEU A 212 -12.89 5.54 17.09
C LEU A 212 -13.23 6.19 15.73
N TYR A 213 -13.58 5.38 14.71
CA TYR A 213 -14.04 5.86 13.40
C TYR A 213 -15.10 4.91 12.83
N PRO A 214 -16.14 5.43 12.13
CA PRO A 214 -17.04 4.59 11.34
C PRO A 214 -16.21 3.86 10.27
N GLY A 215 -16.31 2.53 10.25
CA GLY A 215 -15.64 1.71 9.26
C GLY A 215 -16.20 1.98 7.88
N PHE A 216 -15.37 2.52 6.98
CA PHE A 216 -15.64 2.39 5.55
C PHE A 216 -15.36 0.93 5.19
N ALA A 217 -16.43 0.16 5.09
CA ALA A 217 -16.39 -1.18 4.51
C ALA A 217 -15.73 -1.09 3.14
N ARG A 218 -14.63 -1.82 2.97
CA ARG A 218 -14.06 -2.16 1.67
C ARG A 218 -15.06 -3.07 0.96
N ASP A 219 -15.87 -2.49 0.09
CA ASP A 219 -16.45 -3.23 -1.01
C ASP A 219 -15.54 -3.09 -2.23
N HIS A 220 -15.32 -4.23 -2.87
CA HIS A 220 -14.41 -4.42 -3.98
C HIS A 220 -14.87 -3.64 -5.23
N PHE A 221 -13.89 -3.03 -5.92
CA PHE A 221 -13.84 -2.70 -7.35
C PHE A 221 -15.15 -2.47 -8.10
N SER A 222 -15.39 -1.22 -8.51
CA SER A 222 -15.89 -0.93 -9.86
C SER A 222 -15.26 0.36 -10.38
N LEU A 223 -14.63 0.23 -11.54
CA LEU A 223 -14.00 1.29 -12.32
C LEU A 223 -14.96 2.46 -12.54
N ARG A 224 -14.65 3.64 -12.00
CA ARG A 224 -15.04 4.90 -12.62
C ARG A 224 -14.10 6.02 -12.19
N ASN A 225 -13.28 6.47 -13.13
CA ASN A 225 -12.42 7.64 -12.99
C ASN A 225 -13.32 8.90 -12.88
N PRO A 226 -13.23 9.74 -11.83
CA PRO A 226 -13.78 11.08 -11.87
C PRO A 226 -12.67 12.07 -12.20
N ASP A 227 -12.88 12.74 -13.32
CA ASP A 227 -12.15 13.88 -13.83
C ASP A 227 -12.14 15.02 -12.79
N TYR A 228 -10.99 15.29 -12.18
CA TYR A 228 -10.82 16.46 -11.30
C TYR A 228 -10.42 17.67 -12.14
N GLY A 229 -11.44 18.34 -12.69
CA GLY A 229 -11.28 19.61 -13.37
C GLY A 229 -10.81 20.70 -12.40
N PHE A 230 -9.51 21.02 -12.45
CA PHE A 230 -9.01 22.34 -12.10
C PHE A 230 -9.51 23.33 -13.17
N LYS A 231 -10.32 24.31 -12.76
CA LYS A 231 -10.46 25.55 -13.53
C LYS A 231 -9.73 26.65 -12.75
N SER A 232 -8.86 27.32 -13.49
CA SER A 232 -8.08 28.50 -13.14
C SER A 232 -8.91 29.67 -12.67
#